data_AF-A0A960M206-F1
#
_entry.id   AF-A0A960M206-F1
#
_cell.length_a   1.000
_cell.length_b   1.000
_cell.length_c   1.000
_cell.angle_alpha   90.00
_cell.angle_beta   90.00
_cell.angle_gamma   90.00
#
_symmetry.space_group_name_H-M   'P 1'
#
loop_
_entity.id
_entity.type
_entity.pdbx_description
1 polymer ?
#
loop_
_entity_poly.entity_id
_entity_poly.type
_entity_poly.pdbx_seq_one_letter_code
_entity_poly.pdbx_strand_id
1 'polypeptide(L)' 'MLKRLDGLAVLFLVLSGIVWGFVGLYRLNLVEYVFDREWLVRIIYVVFGFAFIYHTITWRMDSKKKKSKR' A
#
# COMPACT_ATOMS: atom_id res chain seq x y z
N MET A 1 22.85 -8.13 -3.11
CA MET A 1 22.53 -6.90 -2.35
C MET A 1 21.04 -6.54 -2.36
N LEU A 2 20.24 -6.93 -3.38
CA LEU A 2 18.80 -6.62 -3.49
C LEU A 2 17.84 -7.30 -2.47
N LYS A 3 18.19 -8.44 -1.86
CA LYS A 3 17.24 -9.22 -1.01
C LYS A 3 16.82 -8.49 0.28
N ARG A 4 17.65 -7.60 0.82
CA ARG A 4 17.35 -6.87 2.07
C ARG A 4 16.42 -5.68 1.83
N LEU A 5 16.53 -5.02 0.68
CA LEU A 5 15.59 -3.97 0.28
C LEU A 5 14.21 -4.54 -0.02
N ASP A 6 14.14 -5.76 -0.57
CA ASP A 6 12.87 -6.46 -0.79
C ASP A 6 12.09 -6.66 0.52
N GLY A 7 12.77 -7.09 1.58
CA GLY A 7 12.12 -7.29 2.89
C GLY A 7 11.54 -5.99 3.48
N LEU A 8 12.29 -4.89 3.39
CA LEU A 8 11.85 -3.59 3.89
C LEU A 8 10.73 -3.00 3.01
N ALA A 9 10.84 -3.15 1.69
CA ALA A 9 9.83 -2.72 0.73
C ALA A 9 8.51 -3.48 0.95
N VAL A 10 8.56 -4.79 1.14
CA VAL A 10 7.38 -5.63 1.45
C VAL A 10 6.79 -5.23 2.80
N LEU A 11 7.61 -4.94 3.81
CA LEU A 11 7.12 -4.48 5.11
C LEU A 11 6.35 -3.15 5.00
N PHE A 12 6.92 -2.15 4.31
CA PHE A 12 6.24 -0.88 4.04
C PHE A 12 4.94 -1.08 3.25
N LEU A 13 4.91 -2.09 2.39
CA LEU A 13 3.74 -2.42 1.60
C LEU A 13 2.61 -3.03 2.43
N VAL A 14 2.97 -3.98 3.29
CA VAL A 14 2.04 -4.62 4.22
C VAL A 14 1.50 -3.59 5.21
N LEU A 15 2.36 -2.72 5.75
CA LEU A 15 1.95 -1.61 6.61
C LEU A 15 0.97 -0.67 5.90
N SER A 16 1.24 -0.30 4.65
CA SER A 16 0.34 0.54 3.84
C SER A 16 -1.02 -0.14 3.60
N GLY A 17 -1.02 -1.44 3.30
CA GLY A 17 -2.24 -2.23 3.11
C GLY A 17 -3.05 -2.41 4.40
N ILE A 18 -2.39 -2.59 5.55
CA ILE A 18 -3.05 -2.72 6.85
C ILE A 18 -3.74 -1.41 7.24
N VAL A 19 -3.07 -0.25 7.09
CA VAL A 19 -3.67 1.06 7.40
C VAL A 19 -4.94 1.28 6.56
N TRP A 20 -4.93 0.85 5.29
CA TRP A 20 -6.10 0.91 4.41
C TRP A 20 -7.19 -0.11 4.75
N GLY A 21 -6.79 -1.34 5.07
CA GLY A 21 -7.71 -2.38 5.49
C GLY A 21 -8.44 -1.99 6.78
N PHE A 22 -7.78 -1.32 7.70
CA PHE A 22 -8.37 -0.84 8.94
C PHE A 22 -9.38 0.30 8.71
N VAL A 23 -9.08 1.20 7.78
CA VAL A 23 -10.01 2.27 7.35
C VAL A 23 -11.25 1.69 6.67
N GLY A 24 -11.07 0.67 5.81
CA GLY A 24 -12.20 0.00 5.13
C GLY A 24 -13.05 -0.88 6.04
N LEU A 25 -12.42 -1.62 6.97
CA LEU A 25 -13.09 -2.59 7.84
C LEU A 25 -13.74 -1.93 9.07
N TYR A 26 -13.05 -0.98 9.69
CA TYR A 26 -13.48 -0.40 10.97
C TYR A 26 -13.87 1.07 10.87
N ARG A 27 -13.77 1.70 9.68
CA ARG A 27 -13.92 3.16 9.51
C ARG A 27 -13.03 3.98 10.44
N LEU A 28 -11.98 3.36 11.00
CA LEU A 28 -11.03 3.99 11.90
C LEU A 28 -9.97 4.72 11.07
N ASN A 29 -10.12 6.03 10.98
CA ASN A 29 -9.19 6.90 10.27
C ASN A 29 -7.98 7.20 11.16
N LEU A 30 -7.01 6.29 11.19
CA LEU A 30 -5.73 6.54 11.91
C LEU A 30 -5.04 7.83 11.44
N VAL A 31 -5.16 8.16 10.16
CA VAL A 31 -4.59 9.39 9.60
C VAL A 31 -5.29 10.62 10.16
N GLU A 32 -6.61 10.56 10.31
CA GLU A 32 -7.40 11.64 10.92
C GLU A 32 -7.09 11.78 12.42
N TYR A 33 -6.90 10.66 13.11
CA TYR A 33 -6.47 10.63 14.51
C TYR A 33 -5.09 11.30 14.73
N VAL A 34 -4.17 11.18 13.77
CA VAL A 34 -2.82 11.75 13.88
C VAL A 34 -2.75 13.19 13.38
N PHE A 35 -3.44 13.53 12.29
CA PHE A 35 -3.28 14.80 11.61
C PHE A 35 -4.38 15.83 11.88
N ASP A 36 -5.55 15.45 12.41
CA ASP A 36 -6.69 16.34 12.78
C ASP A 36 -7.04 17.41 11.72
N ARG A 37 -6.78 17.08 10.45
CA ARG A 37 -6.90 17.98 9.30
C ARG A 37 -7.52 17.21 8.13
N GLU A 38 -8.83 17.35 7.95
CA GLU A 38 -9.58 16.58 6.96
C GLU A 38 -9.04 16.70 5.52
N TRP A 39 -8.56 17.88 5.12
CA TRP A 39 -8.03 18.10 3.77
C TRP A 39 -6.73 17.32 3.53
N LEU A 40 -5.85 17.28 4.53
CA LEU A 40 -4.57 16.58 4.47
C LEU A 40 -4.79 15.07 4.47
N VAL A 41 -5.73 14.61 5.30
CA VAL A 41 -6.19 13.22 5.38
C VAL A 41 -6.65 12.73 4.00
N ARG A 42 -7.46 13.51 3.28
CA ARG A 42 -7.92 13.17 1.93
C ARG A 42 -6.78 13.04 0.92
N ILE A 43 -5.81 13.95 0.93
CA ILE A 43 -4.64 13.87 0.03
C ILE A 43 -3.83 12.60 0.31
N ILE A 44 -3.58 12.31 1.59
CA ILE A 44 -2.89 11.10 2.02
C ILE A 44 -3.64 9.86 1.50
N TYR A 45 -4.97 9.81 1.63
CA TYR A 45 -5.75 8.70 1.06
C TYR A 45 -5.66 8.63 -0.47
N VAL A 46 -5.68 9.73 -1.19
CA VAL A 46 -5.53 9.64 -2.66
C VAL A 46 -4.15 9.04 -3.01
N VAL A 47 -3.09 9.52 -2.38
CA VAL A 47 -1.70 9.07 -2.66
C VAL A 47 -1.49 7.60 -2.31
N PHE A 48 -1.94 7.17 -1.12
CA PHE A 48 -1.81 5.76 -0.73
C PHE A 48 -2.66 4.82 -1.60
N GLY A 49 -3.85 5.26 -2.06
CA GLY A 49 -4.69 4.48 -2.96
C GLY A 49 -4.03 4.26 -4.32
N PHE A 50 -3.43 5.31 -4.88
CA PHE A 50 -2.63 5.21 -6.11
C PHE A 50 -1.42 4.28 -5.94
N ALA A 51 -0.73 4.36 -4.80
CA ALA A 51 0.42 3.49 -4.51
C ALA A 51 0.00 2.01 -4.43
N PHE A 52 -1.13 1.71 -3.80
CA PHE A 52 -1.66 0.34 -3.72
C PHE A 52 -2.05 -0.23 -5.09
N ILE A 53 -2.70 0.58 -5.92
CA ILE A 53 -3.08 0.18 -7.29
C ILE A 53 -1.81 -0.08 -8.12
N TYR A 54 -0.83 0.84 -8.09
CA TYR A 54 0.44 0.67 -8.81
C TYR A 54 1.15 -0.61 -8.38
N HIS A 55 1.21 -0.89 -7.08
CA HIS A 55 1.82 -2.11 -6.58
C HIS A 55 1.06 -3.37 -7.00
N THR A 56 -0.27 -3.36 -6.88
CA THR A 56 -1.11 -4.51 -7.27
C THR A 56 -0.93 -4.83 -8.75
N ILE A 57 -0.83 -3.80 -9.60
CA ILE A 57 -0.58 -3.95 -11.04
C ILE A 57 0.83 -4.51 -11.29
N THR A 58 1.86 -3.94 -10.66
CA THR A 58 3.25 -4.42 -10.81
C THR A 58 3.43 -5.85 -10.32
N TRP A 59 2.83 -6.22 -9.19
CA TRP A 59 2.80 -7.61 -8.70
C TRP A 59 2.13 -8.57 -9.70
N ARG A 60 1.02 -8.15 -10.31
CA ARG A 60 0.34 -8.94 -11.36
C ARG A 60 1.22 -9.14 -12.58
N MET A 61 1.98 -8.12 -12.98
CA MET A 61 2.92 -8.21 -14.10
C MET A 61 4.08 -9.15 -13.80
N ASP A 62 4.65 -9.09 -12.59
CA ASP A 62 5.73 -9.98 -12.19
C ASP A 62 5.26 -11.45 -12.08
N SER A 63 4.01 -11.64 -11.64
CA SER A 63 3.34 -12.95 -11.62
C SER A 63 3.16 -13.54 -13.03
N LYS A 64 2.91 -12.72 -14.06
CA LYS A 64 2.82 -13.18 -15.45
C LYS A 64 4.18 -13.61 -16.01
N LYS A 65 5.26 -12.91 -15.67
CA LYS A 65 6.62 -13.29 -16.10
C LYS A 65 7.03 -14.68 -15.57
N LYS A 66 6.60 -15.02 -14.36
CA LYS A 66 6.89 -16.33 -13.75
C LYS A 66 6.11 -17.49 -14.39
N LYS A 67 4.93 -17.22 -14.98
CA LYS A 67 4.08 -18.24 -15.61
C LYS A 67 4.46 -18.52 -17.07
N SER A 68 5.10 -17.58 -17.78
CA SER A 68 5.55 -17.75 -19.17
C SER A 68 6.91 -18.46 -19.31
N LYS A 69 7.61 -18.71 -18.19
CA LYS A 69 8.92 -19.38 -18.16
C LYS A 69 8.86 -20.80 -17.58
N ARG A 70 7.65 -21.34 -17.37
CA ARG A 70 7.38 -22.74 -17.06
C ARG A 70 6.72 -23.40 -18.25
#